data_AF-A0A0N4XXN6-F1
#
_entry.id   AF-A0A0N4XXN6-F1
#
_cell.length_a   1.000
_cell.length_b   1.000
_cell.length_c   1.000
_cell.angle_alpha   90.00
_cell.angle_beta   90.00
_cell.angle_gamma   90.00
#
_symmetry.space_group_name_H-M   'P 1'
#
loop_
_entity.id
_entity.type
_entity.pdbx_description
1 polymer ?
#
loop_
_entity_poly.entity_id
_entity_poly.type
_entity_poly.pdbx_seq_one_letter_code
_entity_poly.pdbx_strand_id
1 'polypeptide(L)'
;MEYCLQVNQDNNEKARLIRLYNDIGRYTEAQRIAGPLVSELKKIEDRELIMEVTLEESRSAFALKNFSKAALDLQSGILYSADEKDFKTAFSYCYEALEGFLIADPPKAVRALKYMCLCKIMLNEADAIPLMLSTKEITRVIEPYSEIDLSHIVRCVGMTQKQIEKQLSLMLLDKKIFGVIDQHNGTVRVYQKPEKDKTYQTSVELIRALSKTVDAIYGRAGKLLK
;
A
#
# COMPACT_ATOMS: atom_id res chain seq x y z
N MET A 1 -22.60 11.52 43.03
CA MET A 1 -23.23 10.50 42.17
C MET A 1 -23.85 11.15 40.94
N GLU A 2 -24.53 12.29 41.06
CA GLU A 2 -25.05 13.07 39.92
C GLU A 2 -23.96 13.55 38.94
N TYR A 3 -22.80 14.00 39.43
CA TYR A 3 -21.72 14.50 38.56
C TYR A 3 -21.19 13.43 37.57
N CYS A 4 -21.06 12.17 38.01
CA CYS A 4 -20.61 11.10 37.11
C CYS A 4 -21.69 10.70 36.08
N LEU A 5 -22.96 10.80 36.44
CA LEU A 5 -24.08 10.55 35.51
C LEU A 5 -24.13 11.63 34.42
N GLN A 6 -23.92 12.89 34.79
CA GLN A 6 -23.91 14.02 33.87
C GLN A 6 -22.73 13.97 32.88
N VAL A 7 -21.54 13.58 33.35
CA VAL A 7 -20.36 13.41 32.49
C VAL A 7 -20.55 12.25 31.49
N ASN A 8 -21.16 11.14 31.92
CA ASN A 8 -21.46 10.01 31.03
C ASN A 8 -22.54 10.34 29.99
N GLN A 9 -23.46 11.25 30.33
CA GLN A 9 -24.50 11.70 29.40
C GLN A 9 -23.94 12.64 28.33
N ASP A 10 -23.08 13.60 28.72
CA ASP A 10 -22.38 14.51 27.79
C ASP A 10 -21.47 13.76 26.80
N ASN A 11 -20.76 12.73 27.26
CA ASN A 11 -19.90 11.92 26.40
C ASN A 11 -20.70 11.09 25.37
N ASN A 12 -21.87 10.56 25.76
CA ASN A 12 -22.78 9.87 24.87
C ASN A 12 -23.38 10.80 23.81
N GLU A 13 -23.71 12.04 24.21
CA GLU A 13 -24.21 13.06 23.28
C GLU A 13 -23.14 13.46 22.27
N LYS A 14 -21.88 13.63 22.70
CA LYS A 14 -20.74 13.87 21.80
C LYS A 14 -20.51 12.70 20.85
N ALA A 15 -20.62 11.45 21.30
CA ALA A 15 -20.51 10.26 20.43
C ALA A 15 -21.62 10.19 19.38
N ARG A 16 -22.86 10.56 19.75
CA ARG A 16 -23.99 10.69 18.79
C ARG A 16 -23.77 11.83 17.81
N LEU A 17 -23.21 12.95 18.27
CA LEU A 17 -22.88 14.09 17.42
C LEU A 17 -21.81 13.75 16.37
N ILE A 18 -20.79 12.97 16.74
CA ILE A 18 -19.77 12.48 15.79
C ILE A 18 -20.41 11.63 14.69
N ARG A 19 -21.32 10.70 15.07
CA ARG A 19 -22.10 9.92 14.09
C ARG A 19 -22.91 10.81 13.15
N LEU A 20 -23.64 11.77 13.71
CA LEU A 20 -24.44 12.71 12.92
C LEU A 20 -23.58 13.52 11.95
N TYR A 21 -22.40 13.98 12.38
CA TYR A 21 -21.48 14.69 11.49
C TYR A 21 -20.93 13.80 10.37
N ASN A 22 -20.68 12.52 10.65
CA ASN A 22 -20.27 11.56 9.63
C ASN A 22 -21.39 11.26 8.63
N ASP A 23 -22.63 11.13 9.09
CA ASP A 23 -23.80 10.90 8.23
C ASP A 23 -24.11 12.12 7.34
N ILE A 24 -23.84 13.34 7.84
CA ILE A 24 -23.97 14.60 7.07
C ILE A 24 -22.76 14.85 6.15
N GLY A 25 -21.68 14.08 6.28
CA GLY A 25 -20.46 14.24 5.49
C GLY A 25 -19.52 15.37 5.95
N ARG A 26 -19.72 15.90 7.17
CA ARG A 26 -18.84 16.91 7.79
C ARG A 26 -17.73 16.24 8.59
N TYR A 27 -16.90 15.48 7.90
CA TYR A 27 -15.90 14.63 8.53
C TYR A 27 -14.81 15.42 9.30
N THR A 28 -14.48 16.66 8.89
CA THR A 28 -13.47 17.49 9.57
C THR A 28 -13.89 17.90 10.98
N GLU A 29 -15.17 18.26 11.15
CA GLU A 29 -15.73 18.59 12.46
C GLU A 29 -15.89 17.32 13.33
N ALA A 30 -16.24 16.19 12.73
CA ALA A 30 -16.27 14.90 13.41
C ALA A 30 -14.90 14.54 13.99
N GLN A 31 -13.83 14.68 13.20
CA GLN A 31 -12.46 14.36 13.63
C GLN A 31 -11.92 15.33 14.68
N ARG A 32 -12.32 16.62 14.63
CA ARG A 32 -11.96 17.63 15.63
C ARG A 32 -12.54 17.32 17.01
N ILE A 33 -13.75 16.77 17.07
CA ILE A 33 -14.44 16.42 18.32
C ILE A 33 -14.00 15.04 18.83
N ALA A 34 -13.68 14.10 17.94
CA ALA A 34 -13.25 12.75 18.30
C ALA A 34 -11.96 12.71 19.14
N GLY A 35 -10.94 13.49 18.77
CA GLY A 35 -9.64 13.48 19.46
C GLY A 35 -9.71 13.81 20.97
N PRO A 36 -10.31 14.95 21.37
CA PRO A 36 -10.53 15.28 22.77
C PRO A 36 -11.39 14.23 23.50
N LEU A 37 -12.47 13.75 22.87
CA LEU A 37 -13.39 12.78 23.46
C LEU A 37 -12.72 11.44 23.77
N VAL A 38 -11.86 10.92 22.88
CA VAL A 38 -11.09 9.68 23.13
C VAL A 38 -10.18 9.84 24.35
N SER A 39 -9.61 11.03 24.57
CA SER A 39 -8.77 11.30 25.74
C SER A 39 -9.56 11.40 27.05
N GLU A 40 -10.80 11.92 27.00
CA GLU A 40 -11.72 11.97 28.15
C GLU A 40 -12.24 10.57 28.50
N LEU A 41 -12.60 9.76 27.49
CA LEU A 41 -13.08 8.39 27.67
C LEU A 41 -12.01 7.44 28.20
N LYS A 42 -10.74 7.64 27.83
CA LYS A 42 -9.61 6.91 28.43
C LYS A 42 -9.46 7.14 29.94
N LYS A 43 -9.92 8.28 30.48
CA LYS A 43 -9.89 8.56 31.93
C LYS A 43 -11.02 7.87 32.69
N ILE A 44 -12.13 7.56 32.01
CA ILE A 44 -13.33 6.95 32.58
C ILE A 44 -13.32 5.41 32.37
N GLU A 45 -12.38 4.91 31.55
CA GLU A 45 -12.21 3.49 31.21
C GLU A 45 -13.45 2.81 30.56
N ASP A 46 -14.31 3.60 29.92
CA ASP A 46 -15.49 3.09 29.21
C ASP A 46 -15.08 2.47 27.86
N ARG A 47 -14.78 1.17 27.87
CA ARG A 47 -14.30 0.44 26.68
C ARG A 47 -15.31 0.36 25.55
N GLU A 48 -16.61 0.38 25.87
CA GLU A 48 -17.67 0.28 24.88
C GLU A 48 -17.75 1.57 24.06
N LEU A 49 -17.81 2.72 24.74
CA LEU A 49 -17.85 4.02 24.08
C LEU A 49 -16.54 4.36 23.36
N ILE A 50 -15.40 3.90 23.88
CA ILE A 50 -14.10 4.04 23.20
C ILE A 50 -14.11 3.33 21.85
N MET A 51 -14.58 2.07 21.78
CA MET A 51 -14.64 1.33 20.52
C MET A 51 -15.58 1.99 19.51
N GLU A 52 -16.72 2.49 19.97
CA GLU A 52 -17.69 3.15 19.11
C GLU A 52 -17.12 4.46 18.53
N VAL A 53 -16.52 5.30 19.36
CA VAL A 53 -15.90 6.56 18.91
C VAL A 53 -14.69 6.29 18.01
N THR A 54 -13.86 5.30 18.30
CA THR A 54 -12.71 4.97 17.43
C THR A 54 -13.10 4.33 16.11
N LEU A 55 -14.21 3.57 16.07
CA LEU A 55 -14.80 3.09 14.81
C LEU A 55 -15.28 4.27 13.96
N GLU A 56 -15.97 5.21 14.58
CA GLU A 56 -16.53 6.37 13.90
C GLU A 56 -15.44 7.38 13.49
N GLU A 57 -14.37 7.49 14.29
CA GLU A 57 -13.13 8.17 13.94
C GLU A 57 -12.48 7.52 12.73
N SER A 58 -12.39 6.19 12.68
CA SER A 58 -11.85 5.46 11.53
C SER A 58 -12.68 5.67 10.26
N ARG A 59 -14.02 5.76 10.38
CA ARG A 59 -14.92 6.10 9.26
C ARG A 59 -14.71 7.53 8.77
N SER A 60 -14.65 8.50 9.69
CA SER A 60 -14.38 9.91 9.37
C SER A 60 -12.99 10.09 8.75
N ALA A 61 -11.98 9.42 9.29
CA ALA A 61 -10.62 9.40 8.80
C ALA A 61 -10.56 8.72 7.44
N PHE A 62 -11.29 7.63 7.20
CA PHE A 62 -11.41 6.98 5.90
C PHE A 62 -12.11 7.87 4.87
N ALA A 63 -13.12 8.64 5.27
CA ALA A 63 -13.78 9.59 4.38
C ALA A 63 -12.92 10.84 4.12
N LEU A 64 -12.09 11.24 5.08
CA LEU A 64 -11.09 12.31 4.95
C LEU A 64 -9.77 11.84 4.35
N LYS A 65 -9.54 10.52 4.20
CA LYS A 65 -8.32 9.90 3.67
C LYS A 65 -8.09 10.39 2.25
N ASN A 66 -7.43 11.54 2.14
CA ASN A 66 -6.29 11.81 1.28
C ASN A 66 -6.01 13.30 1.12
N PHE A 67 -6.91 14.23 1.45
CA PHE A 67 -6.72 15.61 1.00
C PHE A 67 -5.65 16.38 1.79
N SER A 68 -5.80 16.44 3.12
CA SER A 68 -4.87 17.15 4.00
C SER A 68 -3.55 16.39 4.11
N LYS A 69 -3.60 15.07 4.20
CA LYS A 69 -2.39 14.23 4.21
C LYS A 69 -1.60 14.33 2.90
N ALA A 70 -2.23 14.16 1.72
CA ALA A 70 -1.52 14.27 0.44
C ALA A 70 -1.00 15.69 0.18
N ALA A 71 -1.69 16.72 0.66
CA ALA A 71 -1.18 18.09 0.58
C ALA A 71 0.07 18.30 1.44
N LEU A 72 0.09 17.75 2.66
CA LEU A 72 1.27 17.75 3.53
C LEU A 72 2.42 16.93 2.96
N ASP A 73 2.13 15.75 2.39
CA ASP A 73 3.12 14.89 1.75
C ASP A 73 3.75 15.59 0.54
N LEU A 74 2.96 16.30 -0.28
CA LEU A 74 3.47 17.09 -1.39
C LEU A 74 4.37 18.25 -0.93
N GLN A 75 3.96 18.97 0.11
CA GLN A 75 4.77 20.05 0.69
C GLN A 75 6.07 19.51 1.29
N SER A 76 5.99 18.40 2.01
CA SER A 76 7.16 17.68 2.53
C SER A 76 8.11 17.30 1.38
N GLY A 77 7.59 16.72 0.29
CA GLY A 77 8.40 16.37 -0.89
C GLY A 77 9.12 17.56 -1.52
N ILE A 78 8.48 18.73 -1.56
CA ILE A 78 9.10 19.98 -2.03
C ILE A 78 10.20 20.44 -1.07
N LEU A 79 9.96 20.36 0.25
CA LEU A 79 10.92 20.75 1.28
C LEU A 79 12.19 19.88 1.24
N TYR A 80 12.03 18.55 1.19
CA TYR A 80 13.15 17.60 1.07
C TYR A 80 13.96 17.85 -0.21
N SER A 81 13.31 18.26 -1.29
CA SER A 81 13.97 18.61 -2.55
C SER A 81 14.75 19.94 -2.47
N ALA A 82 14.25 20.89 -1.68
CA ALA A 82 14.82 22.23 -1.56
C ALA A 82 15.96 22.31 -0.54
N ASP A 83 15.78 21.73 0.64
CA ASP A 83 16.68 21.89 1.79
C ASP A 83 17.67 20.72 1.92
N GLU A 84 17.18 19.48 1.81
CA GLU A 84 17.98 18.28 2.12
C GLU A 84 18.64 17.66 0.88
N LYS A 85 18.19 18.02 -0.33
CA LYS A 85 18.59 17.41 -1.62
C LYS A 85 18.45 15.88 -1.65
N ASP A 86 17.65 15.31 -0.75
CA ASP A 86 17.32 13.89 -0.78
C ASP A 86 16.13 13.66 -1.73
N PHE A 87 16.46 13.50 -3.01
CA PHE A 87 15.48 13.26 -4.04
C PHE A 87 14.84 11.86 -3.97
N LYS A 88 15.43 10.90 -3.27
CA LYS A 88 14.84 9.56 -3.10
C LYS A 88 13.71 9.61 -2.09
N THR A 89 13.93 10.29 -0.98
CA THR A 89 12.91 10.49 0.05
C THR A 89 11.82 11.42 -0.46
N ALA A 90 12.18 12.51 -1.14
CA ALA A 90 11.22 13.41 -1.79
C ALA A 90 10.34 12.69 -2.83
N PHE A 91 10.90 11.76 -3.60
CA PHE A 91 10.15 10.94 -4.54
C PHE A 91 9.07 10.11 -3.83
N SER A 92 9.40 9.46 -2.72
CA SER A 92 8.44 8.66 -1.94
C SER A 92 7.29 9.51 -1.41
N TYR A 93 7.57 10.69 -0.86
CA TYR A 93 6.53 11.62 -0.41
C TYR A 93 5.66 12.15 -1.56
N CYS A 94 6.26 12.45 -2.71
CA CYS A 94 5.51 12.86 -3.91
C CYS A 94 4.63 11.72 -4.46
N TYR A 95 5.08 10.46 -4.34
CA TYR A 95 4.32 9.29 -4.76
C TYR A 95 3.08 9.06 -3.88
N GLU A 96 3.24 9.12 -2.55
CA GLU A 96 2.11 9.05 -1.60
C GLU A 96 1.10 10.18 -1.85
N ALA A 97 1.60 11.40 -2.10
CA ALA A 97 0.75 12.52 -2.46
C ALA A 97 0.00 12.31 -3.79
N LEU A 98 0.65 11.72 -4.79
CA LEU A 98 0.03 11.40 -6.08
C LEU A 98 -1.11 10.40 -5.94
N GLU A 99 -0.91 9.29 -5.21
CA GLU A 99 -1.98 8.33 -4.94
C GLU A 99 -3.13 8.95 -4.17
N GLY A 100 -2.79 9.88 -3.26
CA GLY A 100 -3.75 10.70 -2.57
C GLY A 100 -4.62 11.56 -3.51
N PHE A 101 -3.98 12.26 -4.45
CA PHE A 101 -4.65 13.19 -5.36
C PHE A 101 -5.38 12.54 -6.54
N LEU A 102 -5.04 11.30 -6.93
CA LEU A 102 -5.71 10.61 -8.04
C LEU A 102 -7.21 10.41 -7.82
N ILE A 103 -7.62 10.21 -6.56
CA ILE A 103 -9.03 10.04 -6.17
C ILE A 103 -9.69 11.40 -5.90
N ALA A 104 -8.89 12.37 -5.47
CA ALA A 104 -9.32 13.62 -4.86
C ALA A 104 -9.45 14.78 -5.85
N ASP A 105 -8.38 15.10 -6.57
CA ASP A 105 -8.26 16.32 -7.37
C ASP A 105 -7.25 16.12 -8.52
N PRO A 106 -7.70 15.75 -9.73
CA PRO A 106 -6.82 15.45 -10.87
C PRO A 106 -5.83 16.58 -11.24
N PRO A 107 -6.15 17.89 -11.22
CA PRO A 107 -5.15 18.93 -11.49
C PRO A 107 -4.04 19.04 -10.45
N LYS A 108 -4.25 18.62 -9.19
CA LYS A 108 -3.17 18.53 -8.20
C LYS A 108 -2.35 17.26 -8.37
N ALA A 109 -2.98 16.16 -8.78
CA ALA A 109 -2.27 14.93 -9.15
C ALA A 109 -1.25 15.18 -10.27
N VAL A 110 -1.62 15.98 -11.28
CA VAL A 110 -0.70 16.37 -12.36
C VAL A 110 0.51 17.17 -11.82
N ARG A 111 0.31 18.01 -10.80
CA ARG A 111 1.44 18.73 -10.16
C ARG A 111 2.35 17.78 -9.40
N ALA A 112 1.79 16.88 -8.59
CA ALA A 112 2.57 15.85 -7.88
C ALA A 112 3.37 14.99 -8.87
N LEU A 113 2.77 14.61 -10.00
CA LEU A 113 3.45 13.86 -11.06
C LEU A 113 4.63 14.63 -11.66
N LYS A 114 4.47 15.94 -11.91
CA LYS A 114 5.58 16.80 -12.40
C LYS A 114 6.74 16.82 -11.41
N TYR A 115 6.48 17.00 -10.12
CA TYR A 115 7.51 16.97 -9.10
C TYR A 115 8.20 15.61 -9.00
N MET A 116 7.44 14.52 -9.09
CA MET A 116 7.98 13.16 -9.09
C MET A 116 8.92 12.90 -10.29
N CYS A 117 8.53 13.33 -11.50
CA CYS A 117 9.38 13.26 -12.68
C CYS A 117 10.65 14.11 -12.51
N LEU A 118 10.53 15.31 -11.95
CA LEU A 118 11.68 16.17 -11.64
C LEU A 118 12.65 15.48 -10.67
N CYS A 119 12.17 14.86 -9.58
CA CYS A 119 13.01 14.10 -8.65
C CYS A 119 13.80 12.98 -9.37
N LYS A 120 13.18 12.27 -10.32
CA LYS A 120 13.85 11.23 -11.12
C LYS A 120 14.89 11.77 -12.09
N ILE A 121 14.64 12.94 -12.69
CA ILE A 121 15.64 13.64 -13.52
C ILE A 121 16.83 14.06 -12.65
N MET A 122 16.58 14.58 -11.44
CA MET A 122 17.63 14.97 -10.49
C MET A 122 18.46 13.78 -9.99
N LEU A 123 17.88 12.58 -9.94
CA LEU A 123 18.57 11.31 -9.66
C LEU A 123 19.33 10.74 -10.87
N ASN A 124 19.35 11.44 -12.00
CA ASN A 124 19.96 11.00 -13.26
C ASN A 124 19.33 9.69 -13.82
N GLU A 125 18.06 9.43 -13.52
CA GLU A 125 17.29 8.27 -13.96
C GLU A 125 16.15 8.68 -14.92
N ALA A 126 16.45 9.56 -15.88
CA ALA A 126 15.44 10.09 -16.80
C ALA A 126 14.84 9.01 -17.72
N ASP A 127 15.65 8.02 -18.13
CA ASP A 127 15.25 6.93 -19.01
C ASP A 127 14.18 6.01 -18.38
N ALA A 128 14.08 6.01 -17.04
CA ALA A 128 13.13 5.18 -16.31
C ALA A 128 11.71 5.79 -16.24
N ILE A 129 11.55 7.09 -16.56
CA ILE A 129 10.27 7.80 -16.40
C ILE A 129 9.18 7.24 -17.33
N PRO A 130 9.40 7.03 -18.64
CA PRO A 130 8.38 6.48 -19.53
C PRO A 130 7.93 5.09 -19.07
N LEU A 131 8.91 4.25 -18.68
CA LEU A 131 8.69 2.91 -18.12
C LEU A 131 7.85 2.97 -16.83
N MET A 132 8.19 3.86 -15.91
CA MET A 132 7.46 4.01 -14.64
C MET A 132 5.98 4.36 -14.85
N LEU A 133 5.69 5.28 -15.78
CA LEU A 133 4.32 5.70 -16.10
C LEU A 133 3.51 4.54 -16.72
N SER A 134 4.07 3.88 -17.74
CA SER A 134 3.41 2.77 -18.42
C SER A 134 3.22 1.54 -17.52
N THR A 135 4.11 1.33 -16.55
CA THR A 135 4.02 0.20 -15.61
C THR A 135 2.68 0.19 -14.86
N LYS A 136 2.22 1.34 -14.38
CA LYS A 136 0.98 1.42 -13.59
C LYS A 136 -0.26 1.18 -14.46
N GLU A 137 -0.24 1.66 -15.69
CA GLU A 137 -1.31 1.45 -16.67
C GLU A 137 -1.43 -0.02 -17.06
N ILE A 138 -0.29 -0.67 -17.33
CA ILE A 138 -0.23 -2.10 -17.66
C ILE A 138 -0.73 -2.96 -16.50
N THR A 139 -0.29 -2.71 -15.26
CA THR A 139 -0.77 -3.46 -14.08
C THR A 139 -2.29 -3.38 -13.94
N ARG A 140 -2.88 -2.20 -14.13
CA ARG A 140 -4.33 -2.00 -14.00
C ARG A 140 -5.13 -2.79 -15.04
N VAL A 141 -4.60 -2.94 -16.26
CA VAL A 141 -5.25 -3.71 -17.33
C VAL A 141 -5.12 -5.20 -17.09
N ILE A 142 -4.04 -5.65 -16.46
CA ILE A 142 -3.73 -7.07 -16.27
C ILE A 142 -4.36 -7.65 -14.99
N GLU A 143 -4.48 -6.86 -13.92
CA GLU A 143 -4.99 -7.31 -12.61
C GLU A 143 -6.31 -8.12 -12.64
N PRO A 144 -7.34 -7.78 -13.44
CA PRO A 144 -8.59 -8.53 -13.44
C PRO A 144 -8.57 -9.82 -14.29
N TYR A 145 -7.52 -10.08 -15.08
CA TYR A 145 -7.49 -11.20 -16.03
C TYR A 145 -6.40 -12.23 -15.70
N SER A 146 -6.74 -13.51 -15.78
CA SER A 146 -5.76 -14.60 -15.65
C SER A 146 -4.93 -14.82 -16.92
N GLU A 147 -5.50 -14.50 -18.08
CA GLU A 147 -4.87 -14.62 -19.39
C GLU A 147 -5.37 -13.49 -20.29
N ILE A 148 -4.46 -12.79 -20.97
CA ILE A 148 -4.77 -11.60 -21.76
C ILE A 148 -3.92 -11.52 -23.03
N ASP A 149 -4.54 -11.15 -24.15
CA ASP A 149 -3.82 -10.97 -25.42
C ASP A 149 -3.07 -9.63 -25.46
N LEU A 150 -1.84 -9.66 -26.01
CA LEU A 150 -1.00 -8.47 -26.19
C LEU A 150 -1.69 -7.41 -27.07
N SER A 151 -2.47 -7.83 -28.05
CA SER A 151 -3.26 -6.92 -28.91
C SER A 151 -4.30 -6.11 -28.11
N HIS A 152 -4.87 -6.69 -27.06
CA HIS A 152 -5.79 -5.99 -26.18
C HIS A 152 -5.05 -4.95 -25.31
N ILE A 153 -3.88 -5.30 -24.77
CA ILE A 153 -3.04 -4.39 -23.99
C ILE A 153 -2.58 -3.20 -24.85
N VAL A 154 -2.15 -3.46 -26.09
CA VAL A 154 -1.75 -2.42 -27.07
C VAL A 154 -2.85 -1.40 -27.27
N ARG A 155 -4.09 -1.84 -27.45
CA ARG A 155 -5.23 -0.94 -27.68
C ARG A 155 -5.57 -0.10 -26.44
N CYS A 156 -5.39 -0.67 -25.25
CA CYS A 156 -5.68 0.03 -23.99
C CYS A 156 -4.59 1.04 -23.60
N VAL A 157 -3.32 0.71 -23.82
CA VAL A 157 -2.17 1.52 -23.36
C VAL A 157 -1.64 2.45 -24.47
N GLY A 158 -1.88 2.15 -25.75
CA GLY A 158 -1.46 2.98 -26.87
C GLY A 158 0.04 2.88 -27.22
N MET A 159 0.70 1.78 -26.85
CA MET A 159 2.13 1.53 -27.11
C MET A 159 2.33 0.44 -28.17
N THR A 160 3.54 0.35 -28.74
CA THR A 160 3.89 -0.71 -29.69
C THR A 160 3.99 -2.07 -28.98
N GLN A 161 3.63 -3.18 -29.64
CA GLN A 161 3.78 -4.54 -29.12
C GLN A 161 5.18 -4.80 -28.53
N LYS A 162 6.25 -4.41 -29.24
CA LYS A 162 7.64 -4.53 -28.77
C LYS A 162 7.92 -3.80 -27.46
N GLN A 163 7.30 -2.64 -27.26
CA GLN A 163 7.48 -1.87 -26.03
C GLN A 163 6.78 -2.57 -24.86
N ILE A 164 5.55 -3.04 -25.07
CA ILE A 164 4.78 -3.77 -24.05
C ILE A 164 5.49 -5.07 -23.66
N GLU A 165 6.01 -5.84 -24.62
CA GLU A 165 6.80 -7.05 -24.33
C GLU A 165 8.04 -6.75 -23.49
N LYS A 166 8.80 -5.72 -23.85
CA LYS A 166 9.99 -5.30 -23.09
C LYS A 166 9.61 -4.86 -21.68
N GLN A 167 8.50 -4.13 -21.54
CA GLN A 167 7.98 -3.66 -20.25
C GLN A 167 7.52 -4.82 -19.38
N LEU A 168 6.72 -5.74 -19.92
CA LEU A 168 6.26 -6.94 -19.22
C LEU A 168 7.42 -7.84 -18.82
N SER A 169 8.42 -8.00 -19.69
CA SER A 169 9.63 -8.77 -19.37
C SER A 169 10.35 -8.19 -18.16
N LEU A 170 10.49 -6.86 -18.09
CA LEU A 170 11.07 -6.20 -16.94
C LEU A 170 10.20 -6.34 -15.68
N MET A 171 8.87 -6.23 -15.81
CA MET A 171 7.95 -6.39 -14.69
C MET A 171 7.93 -7.81 -14.11
N LEU A 172 8.12 -8.83 -14.95
CA LEU A 172 8.29 -10.22 -14.54
C LEU A 172 9.63 -10.45 -13.83
N LEU A 173 10.72 -9.85 -14.32
CA LEU A 173 12.04 -9.90 -13.69
C LEU A 173 12.05 -9.19 -12.33
N ASP A 174 11.41 -8.03 -12.24
CA ASP A 174 11.25 -7.24 -11.01
C ASP A 174 10.29 -7.90 -10.00
N LYS A 175 9.68 -9.04 -10.33
CA LYS A 175 8.67 -9.76 -9.53
C LYS A 175 7.47 -8.90 -9.14
N LYS A 176 7.16 -7.87 -9.93
CA LYS A 176 5.95 -7.06 -9.76
C LYS A 176 4.72 -7.81 -10.23
N ILE A 177 4.84 -8.54 -11.33
CA ILE A 177 3.83 -9.45 -11.85
C ILE A 177 4.41 -10.86 -11.85
N PHE A 178 3.59 -11.86 -11.53
CA PHE A 178 3.93 -13.26 -11.70
C PHE A 178 3.21 -13.75 -12.95
N GLY A 179 3.94 -14.30 -13.91
CA GLY A 179 3.36 -14.64 -15.19
C GLY A 179 4.38 -15.16 -16.18
N VAL A 180 3.88 -15.66 -17.30
CA VAL A 180 4.67 -16.08 -18.45
C VAL A 180 4.09 -15.42 -19.69
N ILE A 181 4.97 -14.87 -20.53
CA ILE A 181 4.61 -14.31 -21.83
C ILE A 181 4.78 -15.43 -22.85
N ASP A 182 3.69 -15.81 -23.52
CA ASP A 182 3.73 -16.68 -24.68
C ASP A 182 3.93 -15.83 -25.95
N GLN A 183 5.17 -15.83 -26.45
CA GLN A 183 5.54 -15.07 -27.65
C GLN A 183 4.95 -15.66 -28.95
N HIS A 184 4.54 -16.94 -28.97
CA HIS A 184 3.97 -17.55 -30.18
C HIS A 184 2.50 -17.19 -30.35
N ASN A 185 1.73 -17.27 -29.27
CA ASN A 185 0.30 -16.91 -29.28
C ASN A 185 0.06 -15.43 -29.02
N GLY A 186 1.07 -14.69 -28.56
CA GLY A 186 0.95 -13.27 -28.23
C GLY A 186 0.06 -13.04 -27.01
N THR A 187 0.09 -13.96 -26.05
CA THR A 187 -0.77 -13.95 -24.87
C THR A 187 0.08 -13.93 -23.59
N VAL A 188 -0.38 -13.21 -22.58
CA VAL A 188 0.28 -13.11 -21.27
C VAL A 188 -0.57 -13.88 -20.26
N ARG A 189 0.01 -14.92 -19.66
CA ARG A 189 -0.61 -15.66 -18.56
C ARG A 189 -0.11 -15.12 -17.24
N VAL A 190 -1.04 -14.74 -16.36
CA VAL A 190 -0.76 -14.15 -15.07
C VAL A 190 -1.09 -15.16 -13.99
N TYR A 191 -0.13 -15.39 -13.11
CA TYR A 191 -0.26 -16.26 -11.95
C TYR A 191 -0.50 -15.42 -10.71
N GLN A 192 -1.24 -15.99 -9.76
CA GLN A 192 -1.31 -15.43 -8.43
C GLN A 192 0.05 -15.51 -7.75
N LYS A 193 0.36 -14.51 -6.92
CA LYS A 193 1.60 -14.47 -6.14
C LYS A 193 1.72 -15.78 -5.34
N PRO A 194 2.84 -16.53 -5.46
CA PRO A 194 3.02 -17.74 -4.68
C PRO A 194 3.12 -17.37 -3.20
N GLU A 195 2.11 -17.74 -2.40
CA GLU A 195 2.21 -17.67 -0.95
C GLU A 195 3.27 -18.67 -0.48
N LYS A 196 4.19 -18.23 0.38
CA LYS A 196 5.10 -19.15 1.06
C LYS A 196 4.28 -19.96 2.05
N ASP A 197 3.91 -21.16 1.63
CA ASP A 197 3.19 -22.09 2.49
C ASP A 197 4.06 -22.43 3.71
N LYS A 198 3.55 -22.13 4.90
CA LYS A 198 4.20 -22.47 6.18
C LYS A 198 4.48 -23.97 6.25
N THR A 199 3.59 -24.78 5.68
CA THR A 199 3.68 -26.24 5.61
C THR A 199 4.90 -26.68 4.80
N TYR A 200 5.21 -25.99 3.69
CA TYR A 200 6.38 -26.29 2.87
C TYR A 200 7.67 -26.00 3.62
N GLN A 201 7.73 -24.88 4.33
CA GLN A 201 8.91 -24.50 5.10
C GLN A 201 9.16 -25.44 6.29
N THR A 202 8.11 -25.82 7.02
CA THR A 202 8.19 -26.84 8.08
C THR A 202 8.62 -28.21 7.51
N SER A 203 8.17 -28.57 6.31
CA SER A 203 8.57 -29.82 5.65
C SER A 203 10.06 -29.83 5.28
N VAL A 204 10.59 -28.70 4.78
CA VAL A 204 12.03 -28.56 4.46
C VAL A 204 12.89 -28.61 5.73
N GLU A 205 12.42 -28.01 6.82
CA GLU A 205 13.09 -28.08 8.12
C GLU A 205 13.11 -29.51 8.68
N LEU A 206 12.01 -30.25 8.56
CA LEU A 206 11.92 -31.66 8.95
C LEU A 206 12.91 -32.53 8.16
N ILE A 207 12.98 -32.35 6.83
CA ILE A 207 13.93 -33.09 5.98
C ILE A 207 15.38 -32.80 6.41
N ARG A 208 15.71 -31.54 6.71
CA ARG A 208 17.05 -31.18 7.21
C ARG A 208 17.33 -31.78 8.60
N ALA A 209 16.34 -31.82 9.48
CA ALA A 209 16.47 -32.44 10.80
C ALA A 209 16.73 -33.95 10.68
N LEU A 210 16.00 -34.64 9.80
CA LEU A 210 16.20 -36.05 9.51
C LEU A 210 17.61 -36.32 8.97
N SER A 211 18.09 -35.53 8.01
CA SER A 211 19.47 -35.65 7.50
C SER A 211 20.51 -35.56 8.62
N LYS A 212 20.38 -34.58 9.52
CA LYS A 212 21.28 -34.44 10.67
C LYS A 212 21.24 -35.64 11.62
N THR A 213 20.07 -36.23 11.83
CA THR A 213 19.95 -37.41 12.68
C THR A 213 20.61 -38.64 12.05
N VAL A 214 20.47 -38.81 10.73
CA VAL A 214 21.13 -39.88 9.98
C VAL A 214 22.66 -39.73 10.05
N ASP A 215 23.18 -38.52 9.84
CA ASP A 215 24.62 -38.24 9.97
C ASP A 215 25.14 -38.53 11.39
N ALA A 216 24.35 -38.18 12.42
CA ALA A 216 24.68 -38.47 13.81
C ALA A 216 24.69 -39.98 14.12
N ILE A 217 23.78 -40.75 13.52
CA ILE A 217 23.74 -42.22 13.65
C ILE A 217 24.97 -42.84 13.00
N TYR A 218 25.33 -42.44 11.77
CA TYR A 218 26.54 -42.92 11.11
C TYR A 218 27.81 -42.54 11.90
N GLY A 219 27.86 -41.33 12.47
CA GLY A 219 28.96 -40.91 13.32
C GLY A 219 29.10 -41.72 14.61
N ARG A 220 27.98 -42.18 15.21
CA ARG A 220 28.00 -43.07 16.39
C ARG A 220 28.34 -44.50 16.02
N ALA A 221 27.78 -45.02 14.92
CA ALA A 221 28.11 -46.36 14.42
C ALA A 221 29.60 -46.49 14.06
N GLY A 222 30.20 -45.46 13.44
CA GLY A 222 31.63 -45.41 13.15
C GLY A 222 32.54 -45.36 14.39
N LYS A 223 32.02 -44.89 15.54
CA LYS A 223 32.74 -44.94 16.83
C LYS A 223 32.63 -46.28 17.54
N LEU A 224 31.59 -47.06 17.26
CA LEU A 224 31.37 -48.41 17.81
C LEU A 224 32.02 -49.51 16.97
N LEU A 225 32.32 -49.24 15.69
CA LEU A 225 33.01 -50.14 14.77
C LEU A 225 34.55 -49.99 14.79
N LYS A 226 35.10 -49.19 15.71
CA LYS A 226 36.52 -49.13 16.06
C LYS A 226 36.71 -49.66 17.48
#